data_AF-A0A7X7B6I5-F1
#
_entry.id   AF-A0A7X7B6I5-F1
#
_cell.length_a   1.000
_cell.length_b   1.000
_cell.length_c   1.000
_cell.angle_alpha   90.00
_cell.angle_beta   90.00
_cell.angle_gamma   90.00
#
_symmetry.space_group_name_H-M   'P 1'
#
loop_
_entity.id
_entity.type
_entity.pdbx_description
1 polymer ?
#
loop_
_entity_poly.entity_id
_entity_poly.type
_entity_poly.pdbx_seq_one_letter_code
_entity_poly.pdbx_strand_id
1 'polypeptide(L)' 'MLGRNNINIKNINVSHNREFEQGCLIITFDRNESLNKAFDLLQSAGYKVYKRI' A
#
# COMPACT_ATOMS: atom_id res chain seq x y z
N MET A 1 5.70 -1.07 9.39
CA MET A 1 6.69 -0.28 8.62
C MET A 1 6.21 1.15 8.39
N LEU A 2 5.01 1.35 7.83
CA LEU A 2 4.46 2.70 7.53
C LEU A 2 4.39 3.63 8.75
N GLY A 3 3.84 3.17 9.88
CA GLY A 3 3.75 3.99 11.10
C GLY A 3 5.11 4.41 11.69
N ARG A 4 6.15 3.56 11.55
CA ARG A 4 7.52 3.88 11.97
C ARG A 4 8.20 4.94 11.07
N ASN A 5 7.65 5.18 9.88
CA ASN A 5 8.14 6.17 8.93
C ASN A 5 7.22 7.42 8.87
N ASN A 6 6.34 7.60 9.87
CA ASN A 6 5.38 8.71 9.94
C ASN A 6 4.49 8.83 8.69
N ILE A 7 4.13 7.70 8.07
CA ILE A 7 3.23 7.67 6.92
C ILE A 7 1.81 7.41 7.41
N ASN A 8 0.96 8.43 7.33
CA ASN A 8 -0.45 8.33 7.69
C ASN A 8 -1.26 7.62 6.60
N ILE A 9 -2.01 6.60 7.02
CA ILE A 9 -2.94 5.85 6.17
C ILE A 9 -4.33 6.44 6.35
N LYS A 10 -4.99 6.79 5.25
CA LYS A 10 -6.38 7.23 5.26
C LYS A 10 -7.32 6.05 5.43
N ASN A 11 -7.07 4.98 4.66
CA ASN A 11 -7.90 3.80 4.65
C ASN A 11 -7.10 2.56 4.21
N ILE A 12 -7.54 1.38 4.66
CA ILE A 12 -6.92 0.09 4.30
C ILE A 12 -8.01 -0.93 4.02
N ASN A 13 -7.90 -1.64 2.90
CA ASN A 13 -8.85 -2.65 2.46
C ASN A 13 -8.11 -3.91 2.01
N VAL A 14 -8.69 -5.07 2.31
CA VAL A 14 -8.22 -6.35 1.78
C VAL A 14 -9.14 -6.73 0.63
N SER A 15 -8.59 -6.77 -0.58
CA SER A 15 -9.27 -7.29 -1.76
C SER A 15 -8.94 -8.76 -1.89
N HIS A 16 -9.88 -9.62 -1.51
CA HIS A 16 -9.76 -11.05 -1.68
C HIS A 16 -10.73 -11.50 -2.78
N ASN A 17 -10.23 -11.80 -3.98
CA ASN A 17 -11.05 -12.48 -4.98
C ASN A 17 -10.93 -13.98 -4.72
N ARG A 18 -12.02 -14.65 -4.34
CA ARG A 18 -12.00 -16.09 -4.05
C ARG A 18 -11.61 -16.93 -5.28
N GLU A 19 -11.64 -16.36 -6.49
CA GLU A 19 -11.15 -16.98 -7.73
C GLU A 19 -9.64 -16.79 -7.98
N PHE A 20 -8.98 -15.85 -7.29
CA PHE A 20 -7.54 -15.61 -7.38
C PHE A 20 -6.94 -15.61 -5.97
N GLU A 21 -6.29 -16.70 -5.58
CA GLU A 21 -5.78 -16.96 -4.22
C GLU A 21 -4.88 -15.86 -3.64
N GLN A 22 -4.30 -15.01 -4.49
CA GLN A 22 -3.48 -13.88 -4.06
C GLN A 22 -4.36 -12.67 -3.75
N GLY A 23 -4.86 -12.61 -2.52
CA GLY A 23 -5.47 -11.41 -1.98
C GLY A 23 -4.52 -10.21 -2.04
N CYS A 24 -5.04 -9.02 -2.35
CA CYS A 24 -4.29 -7.78 -2.46
C CYS A 24 -4.67 -6.82 -1.34
N LEU A 25 -3.69 -6.10 -0.79
CA LEU A 25 -3.92 -5.03 0.17
C LEU A 25 -3.99 -3.69 -0.57
N ILE A 26 -5.11 -2.99 -0.45
CA ILE A 26 -5.31 -1.66 -1.01
C ILE A 26 -5.18 -0.65 0.12
N ILE A 27 -4.20 0.24 0.03
CA ILE A 27 -3.96 1.30 1.00
C ILE A 27 -4.24 2.64 0.33
N THR A 28 -5.08 3.46 0.94
CA THR A 28 -5.39 4.81 0.50
C THR A 28 -4.66 5.81 1.38
N PHE A 29 -4.06 6.82 0.76
CA PHE A 29 -3.35 7.90 1.43
C PHE A 29 -4.02 9.24 1.12
N ASP A 30 -3.97 10.18 2.07
CA ASP A 30 -4.56 11.51 1.87
C ASP A 30 -3.72 12.41 0.95
N ARG A 31 -2.41 12.16 0.86
CA ARG A 31 -1.46 12.99 0.11
C ARG A 31 -0.59 12.13 -0.80
N ASN A 32 -0.26 12.67 -1.98
CA ASN A 32 0.64 12.02 -2.93
C ASN A 32 2.04 11.78 -2.35
N GLU A 33 2.53 12.66 -1.47
CA GLU A 33 3.81 12.46 -0.78
C GLU A 33 3.81 11.19 0.08
N SER A 34 2.75 10.97 0.86
CA SER A 34 2.59 9.76 1.69
C SER A 34 2.50 8.51 0.83
N LEU A 35 1.80 8.59 -0.31
CA LEU A 35 1.69 7.51 -1.28
C LEU A 35 3.06 7.15 -1.87
N ASN A 36 3.82 8.14 -2.32
CA ASN A 36 5.14 7.92 -2.91
C ASN A 36 6.12 7.32 -1.90
N LYS A 37 6.20 7.90 -0.69
CA LYS A 37 7.03 7.34 0.39
C LYS A 37 6.64 5.91 0.75
N ALA A 38 5.35 5.60 0.82
CA ALA A 38 4.88 4.25 1.09
C ALA A 38 5.24 3.27 -0.03
N PHE A 39 5.09 3.70 -1.28
CA PHE A 39 5.42 2.92 -2.46
C PHE A 39 6.91 2.55 -2.45
N ASP A 40 7.79 3.53 -2.29
CA ASP A 40 9.25 3.32 -2.30
C ASP A 40 9.69 2.44 -1.12
N LEU A 41 9.12 2.67 0.07
CA LEU A 41 9.41 1.86 1.26
C LEU A 41 8.99 0.40 1.09
N LEU A 42 7.79 0.16 0.55
CA LEU A 42 7.29 -1.21 0.37
C LEU A 42 8.02 -1.91 -0.78
N GLN A 43 8.32 -1.20 -1.87
CA GLN A 43 9.08 -1.74 -2.99
C GLN A 43 10.51 -2.13 -2.57
N SER A 44 11.20 -1.26 -1.82
CA SER A 44 12.55 -1.53 -1.31
C SER A 44 12.59 -2.64 -0.27
N ALA A 45 11.50 -2.86 0.47
CA ALA A 45 11.34 -4.00 1.37
C ALA A 45 10.98 -5.32 0.65
N GLY A 46 10.88 -5.32 -0.69
CA GLY A 46 10.63 -6.51 -1.51
C GLY A 46 9.17 -6.86 -1.73
N TYR A 47 8.22 -5.99 -1.34
CA TYR A 47 6.80 -6.21 -1.62
C TYR A 47 6.46 -5.86 -3.08
N LYS A 48 5.59 -6.67 -3.70
CA LYS A 48 5.03 -6.37 -5.02
C LYS A 48 3.93 -5.32 -4.90
N VAL A 49 4.28 -4.07 -5.19
CA VAL A 49 3.38 -2.91 -5.07
C VAL A 49 3.04 -2.32 -6.43
N TYR A 50 1.83 -1.77 -6.56
CA TYR A 50 1.35 -1.11 -7.78
C TYR A 50 0.67 0.22 -7.42
N LYS A 51 0.85 1.23 -8.27
CA LYS A 51 0.05 2.47 -8.21
C LYS A 51 -1.17 2.29 -9.10
N ARG A 52 -2.34 2.54 -8.55
CA ARG A 52 -3.57 2.66 -9.33
C ARG A 52 -3.66 4.12 -9.77
N ILE A 53 -3.47 4.36 -11.07
CA ILE A 53 -3.56 5.68 -11.72
C ILE A 53 -5.03 6.04 -11.89
#